data_AF-A0A0G1NHA7-F1
#
_entry.id   AF-A0A0G1NHA7-F1
#
_cell.length_a   1.000
_cell.length_b   1.000
_cell.length_c   1.000
_cell.angle_alpha   90.00
_cell.angle_beta   90.00
_cell.angle_gamma   90.00
#
_symmetry.space_group_name_H-M   'P 1'
#
loop_
_entity.id
_entity.type
_entity.pdbx_description
1 polymer ?
#
loop_
_entity_poly.entity_id
_entity_poly.type
_entity_poly.pdbx_seq_one_letter_code
_entity_poly.pdbx_strand_id
1 'polypeptide(L)'
;NFIVDGVVVKTYSDLTDSPVTRSHEWTGAAGAHSVTVQVIDSVLYEALDSGTLNASQGLTFDSAKADGGQTKFKWSGGTAPYTVTRTDTSTELCSTNGNDCEVLVAAAPAGTPVRVTDANGSSTDTTVS
;
A
#
# COMPACT_ATOMS: atom_id res chain seq x y z
N ASN A 1 -13.77 19.13 9.38
CA ASN A 1 -13.12 18.84 8.09
C ASN A 1 -11.96 17.89 8.31
N PHE A 2 -11.85 16.89 7.46
CA PHE A 2 -10.63 16.12 7.23
C PHE A 2 -9.98 16.68 5.98
N ILE A 3 -8.69 16.99 6.08
CA ILE A 3 -7.91 17.67 5.05
C ILE A 3 -6.68 16.80 4.80
N VAL A 4 -6.38 16.49 3.53
CA VAL A 4 -5.17 15.78 3.10
C VAL A 4 -4.45 16.64 2.08
N ASP A 5 -3.17 16.94 2.31
CA ASP A 5 -2.33 17.81 1.47
C ASP A 5 -2.98 19.16 1.13
N GLY A 6 -3.65 19.75 2.13
CA GLY A 6 -4.35 21.03 2.02
C GLY A 6 -5.72 20.96 1.32
N VAL A 7 -6.16 19.78 0.87
CA VAL A 7 -7.45 19.58 0.22
C VAL A 7 -8.46 18.98 1.20
N VAL A 8 -9.64 19.59 1.32
CA VAL A 8 -10.74 19.05 2.14
C VAL A 8 -11.29 17.78 1.46
N VAL A 9 -11.09 16.63 2.09
CA VAL A 9 -11.56 15.32 1.58
C VAL A 9 -12.89 14.89 2.20
N LYS A 10 -13.20 15.39 3.41
CA LYS A 10 -14.46 15.09 4.10
C LYS A 10 -14.88 16.20 5.06
N THR A 11 -16.17 16.56 5.03
CA THR A 11 -16.80 17.46 5.99
C THR A 11 -17.88 16.72 6.77
N TYR A 12 -17.95 16.97 8.08
CA TYR A 12 -19.05 16.60 8.95
C TYR A 12 -19.69 17.89 9.44
N SER A 13 -20.98 18.07 9.16
CA SER A 13 -21.73 19.28 9.50
C SER A 13 -22.77 19.05 10.61
N ASP A 14 -22.99 17.79 11.01
CA ASP A 14 -23.98 17.37 12.01
C ASP A 14 -23.30 16.86 13.29
N LEU A 15 -22.56 17.73 13.96
CA LEU A 15 -21.93 17.41 15.25
C LEU A 15 -22.89 17.69 16.40
N THR A 16 -24.03 17.00 16.43
CA THR A 16 -25.07 17.19 17.47
C THR A 16 -24.77 16.47 18.78
N ASP A 17 -23.84 15.52 18.78
CA ASP A 17 -23.56 14.64 19.90
C ASP A 17 -22.12 14.87 20.42
N SER A 18 -21.92 14.85 21.74
CA SER A 18 -20.60 15.05 22.36
C SER A 18 -20.41 14.21 23.64
N PRO A 19 -19.29 13.46 23.78
CA PRO A 19 -18.19 13.32 22.82
C PRO A 19 -18.57 12.42 21.63
N VAL A 20 -17.97 12.69 20.46
CA VAL A 20 -18.22 11.91 19.24
C VAL A 20 -16.92 11.60 18.51
N THR A 21 -16.84 10.38 17.95
CA THR A 21 -15.74 9.97 17.06
C THR A 21 -16.22 9.97 15.62
N ARG A 22 -15.39 10.46 14.70
CA ARG A 22 -15.62 10.42 13.26
C ARG A 22 -14.44 9.75 12.58
N SER A 23 -14.72 8.93 11.58
CA SER A 23 -13.72 8.24 10.76
C SER A 23 -14.05 8.39 9.28
N HIS A 24 -13.00 8.48 8.46
CA HIS A 24 -13.10 8.54 7.02
C HIS A 24 -11.97 7.70 6.40
N GLU A 25 -12.34 6.78 5.52
CA GLU A 25 -11.38 6.08 4.67
C GLU A 25 -11.02 6.99 3.50
N TRP A 26 -9.74 7.33 3.38
CA TRP A 26 -9.21 8.14 2.29
C TRP A 26 -8.49 7.25 1.28
N THR A 27 -8.86 7.38 0.01
CA THR A 27 -8.17 6.74 -1.11
C THR A 27 -7.38 7.77 -1.89
N GLY A 28 -6.07 7.57 -2.00
CA GLY A 28 -5.16 8.49 -2.66
C GLY A 28 -3.89 7.78 -3.13
N ALA A 29 -2.91 8.55 -3.60
CA ALA A 29 -1.61 8.00 -3.97
C ALA A 29 -0.93 7.32 -2.77
N ALA A 30 0.01 6.41 -3.05
CA ALA A 30 0.88 5.92 -1.99
C ALA A 30 1.82 7.02 -1.52
N GLY A 31 2.25 6.92 -0.27
CA GLY A 31 3.28 7.76 0.31
C GLY A 31 2.84 8.45 1.60
N ALA A 32 3.70 9.33 2.08
CA ALA A 32 3.42 10.16 3.23
C ALA A 32 2.59 11.37 2.80
N HIS A 33 1.44 11.54 3.45
CA HIS A 33 0.52 12.66 3.23
C HIS A 33 0.34 13.44 4.51
N SER A 34 0.29 14.76 4.37
CA SER A 34 -0.04 15.64 5.49
C SER A 34 -1.53 15.57 5.75
N VAL A 35 -1.92 15.29 7.00
CA VAL A 35 -3.33 15.24 7.40
C VAL A 35 -3.59 16.31 8.44
N THR A 36 -4.68 17.03 8.25
CA THR A 36 -5.18 18.01 9.22
C THR A 36 -6.65 17.75 9.48
N VAL A 37 -7.02 17.75 10.75
CA VAL A 37 -8.42 17.77 11.17
C VAL A 37 -8.73 19.17 11.68
N GLN A 38 -9.75 19.79 11.10
CA GLN A 38 -10.22 21.12 11.49
C GLN A 38 -11.64 21.02 12.02
N VAL A 39 -11.88 21.50 13.24
CA VAL A 39 -13.21 21.68 13.82
C VAL A 39 -13.50 23.18 13.78
N ILE A 40 -14.61 23.57 13.15
CA ILE A 40 -15.03 24.98 13.02
C ILE A 40 -16.36 25.15 13.75
N ASP A 41 -16.38 26.02 14.75
CA ASP A 41 -17.61 26.54 15.35
C ASP A 41 -17.96 27.89 14.70
N SER A 42 -19.23 28.04 14.33
CA SER A 42 -19.85 29.24 13.75
C SER A 42 -19.59 30.55 14.51
N VAL A 43 -19.23 30.49 15.80
CA VAL A 43 -19.07 31.70 16.62
C VAL A 43 -17.61 32.07 16.88
N LEU A 44 -16.72 31.16 17.29
CA LEU A 44 -15.34 31.55 17.61
C LEU A 44 -14.32 30.43 17.94
N TYR A 45 -14.52 29.18 17.49
CA TYR A 45 -13.54 28.12 17.81
C TYR A 45 -13.13 27.36 16.57
N GLU A 46 -11.88 27.58 16.15
CA GLU A 46 -11.18 26.69 15.24
C GLU A 46 -10.17 25.87 16.06
N ALA A 47 -10.40 24.57 16.14
CA ALA A 47 -9.42 23.63 16.66
C ALA A 47 -8.79 22.88 15.48
N LEU A 48 -7.47 22.77 15.50
CA LEU A 48 -6.68 22.08 14.49
C LEU A 48 -5.81 21.04 15.17
N ASP A 49 -5.78 19.84 14.59
CA ASP A 49 -4.78 18.84 14.89
C ASP A 49 -4.20 18.30 13.58
N SER A 50 -2.95 17.87 13.61
CA SER A 50 -2.23 17.45 12.41
C SER A 50 -1.39 16.22 12.65
N GLY A 51 -1.25 15.42 11.61
CA GLY A 51 -0.38 14.25 11.62
C GLY A 51 0.01 13.84 10.20
N THR A 52 0.67 12.70 10.12
CA THR A 52 1.06 12.10 8.85
C THR A 52 0.27 10.82 8.61
N LEU A 53 -0.39 10.73 7.46
CA LEU A 53 -0.97 9.49 6.95
C LEU A 53 0.00 8.86 5.96
N ASN A 54 0.46 7.65 6.26
CA ASN A 54 1.23 6.86 5.30
C ASN A 54 0.27 5.95 4.55
N ALA A 55 -0.21 6.41 3.39
CA ALA A 55 -1.08 5.61 2.56
C ALA A 55 -0.26 4.56 1.81
N SER A 56 -0.68 3.30 1.88
CA SER A 56 -0.16 2.25 1.03
C SER A 56 -1.12 2.05 -0.15
N GLN A 57 -0.58 2.05 -1.37
CA GLN A 57 -1.27 1.41 -2.49
C GLN A 57 -1.18 -0.08 -2.18
N GLY A 58 -2.31 -0.77 -1.99
CA GLY A 58 -2.29 -2.21 -1.71
C GLY A 58 -1.42 -2.94 -2.71
N LEU A 59 -0.42 -3.69 -2.22
CA LEU A 59 0.47 -4.47 -3.07
C LEU A 59 -0.26 -5.73 -3.55
N THR A 60 -0.34 -5.93 -4.86
CA THR A 60 -1.04 -7.08 -5.46
C THR A 60 -0.16 -7.80 -6.48
N PHE A 61 -0.22 -9.13 -6.48
CA PHE A 61 0.41 -9.94 -7.52
C PHE A 61 -0.48 -9.95 -8.77
N ASP A 62 0.04 -9.50 -9.92
CA ASP A 62 -0.67 -9.53 -11.20
C ASP A 62 -0.44 -10.86 -11.92
N SER A 63 0.79 -11.39 -11.86
CA SER A 63 1.14 -12.71 -12.41
C SER A 63 2.42 -13.29 -11.81
N ALA A 64 2.46 -14.61 -11.64
CA ALA A 64 3.67 -15.39 -11.39
C ALA A 64 3.63 -16.64 -12.26
N LYS A 65 4.44 -16.70 -13.33
CA LYS A 65 4.33 -17.76 -14.35
C LYS A 65 5.68 -18.32 -14.75
N ALA A 66 5.79 -19.65 -14.80
CA ALA A 66 6.94 -20.34 -15.39
C ALA A 66 6.71 -20.52 -16.90
N ASP A 67 7.52 -19.88 -17.74
CA ASP A 67 7.42 -19.91 -19.20
C ASP A 67 8.79 -19.84 -19.88
N GLY A 68 9.02 -20.68 -20.89
CA GLY A 68 10.20 -20.61 -21.75
C GLY A 68 11.55 -20.68 -21.01
N GLY A 69 11.62 -21.36 -19.85
CA GLY A 69 12.84 -21.49 -19.04
C GLY A 69 13.04 -20.37 -18.00
N GLN A 70 12.17 -19.35 -18.00
CA GLN A 70 12.15 -18.30 -16.97
C GLN A 70 10.84 -18.30 -16.18
N THR A 71 10.93 -17.94 -14.90
CA THR A 71 9.75 -17.61 -14.09
C THR A 71 9.63 -16.10 -14.02
N LYS A 72 8.51 -15.57 -14.50
CA LYS A 72 8.22 -14.14 -14.60
C LYS A 72 7.24 -13.74 -13.52
N PHE A 73 7.57 -12.67 -12.83
CA PHE A 73 6.77 -12.07 -11.77
C PHE A 73 6.35 -10.67 -12.18
N LYS A 74 5.10 -10.31 -11.88
CA LYS A 74 4.56 -8.97 -12.10
C LYS A 74 3.59 -8.62 -10.98
N TRP A 75 3.65 -7.38 -10.52
CA TRP A 75 2.81 -6.86 -9.45
C TRP A 75 2.40 -5.41 -9.73
N SER A 76 1.42 -4.95 -8.96
CA SER A 76 0.92 -3.58 -8.99
C SER A 76 0.79 -3.04 -7.56
N GLY A 77 0.82 -1.71 -7.43
CA GLY A 77 0.77 -1.04 -6.11
C GLY A 77 2.08 -1.14 -5.33
N GLY A 78 2.00 -0.90 -4.02
CA GLY A 78 3.15 -0.80 -3.13
C GLY A 78 4.08 0.36 -3.44
N THR A 79 5.25 0.36 -2.79
CA THR A 79 6.31 1.36 -2.95
C THR A 79 7.66 0.69 -3.20
N ALA A 80 8.31 1.01 -4.32
CA ALA A 80 9.66 0.54 -4.63
C ALA A 80 10.70 0.95 -3.56
N PRO A 81 11.81 0.20 -3.40
CA PRO A 81 12.14 -1.05 -4.06
C PRO A 81 11.26 -2.24 -3.63
N TYR A 82 11.23 -3.27 -4.47
CA TYR A 82 10.53 -4.52 -4.23
C TYR A 82 11.49 -5.70 -4.14
N THR A 83 11.15 -6.68 -3.32
CA THR A 83 11.88 -7.95 -3.20
C THR A 83 10.92 -9.11 -3.35
N VAL A 84 11.24 -10.05 -4.25
CA VAL A 84 10.50 -11.30 -4.39
C VAL A 84 11.27 -12.41 -3.67
N THR A 85 10.58 -13.11 -2.79
CA THR A 85 11.14 -14.21 -1.98
C THR A 85 10.28 -15.46 -2.13
N ARG A 86 10.90 -16.63 -2.01
CA ARG A 86 10.16 -17.87 -1.79
C ARG A 86 9.70 -17.96 -0.35
N THR A 87 8.42 -18.24 -0.13
CA THR A 87 7.88 -18.32 1.24
C THR A 87 8.22 -19.63 1.95
N ASP A 88 8.52 -20.68 1.21
CA ASP A 88 8.89 -21.99 1.76
C ASP A 88 10.32 -22.07 2.31
N THR A 89 11.21 -21.23 1.78
CA THR A 89 12.65 -21.29 2.04
C THR A 89 13.23 -19.94 2.45
N SER A 90 12.43 -18.86 2.40
CA SER A 90 12.89 -17.48 2.61
C SER A 90 14.03 -17.05 1.68
N THR A 91 14.17 -17.72 0.53
CA THR A 91 15.22 -17.41 -0.46
C THR A 91 14.78 -16.24 -1.31
N GLU A 92 15.62 -15.20 -1.40
CA GLU A 92 15.42 -14.10 -2.34
C GLU A 92 15.60 -14.58 -3.78
N LEU A 93 14.62 -14.28 -4.62
CA LEU A 93 14.63 -14.57 -6.05
C LEU A 93 15.12 -13.37 -6.85
N CYS A 94 14.64 -12.17 -6.52
CA CYS A 94 15.02 -10.94 -7.20
C CYS A 94 14.74 -9.71 -6.30
N SER A 95 15.43 -8.62 -6.57
CA SER A 95 15.11 -7.29 -6.04
C SER A 95 15.18 -6.26 -7.18
N THR A 96 14.23 -5.33 -7.21
CA THR A 96 14.06 -4.39 -8.34
C THR A 96 13.37 -3.10 -7.88
N ASN A 97 13.57 -2.02 -8.64
CA ASN A 97 12.79 -0.79 -8.50
C ASN A 97 11.57 -0.75 -9.45
N GLY A 98 11.46 -1.75 -10.34
CA GLY A 98 10.33 -1.91 -11.26
C GLY A 98 9.23 -2.79 -10.69
N ASN A 99 8.18 -3.00 -11.48
CA ASN A 99 6.99 -3.75 -11.10
C ASN A 99 6.99 -5.20 -11.61
N ASP A 100 8.17 -5.66 -12.05
CA ASP A 100 8.38 -6.98 -12.61
C ASP A 100 9.83 -7.42 -12.40
N CYS A 101 10.01 -8.74 -12.38
CA CYS A 101 11.33 -9.36 -12.45
C CYS A 101 11.21 -10.78 -13.01
N GLU A 102 12.34 -11.35 -13.43
CA GLU A 102 12.41 -12.73 -13.89
C GLU A 102 13.63 -13.47 -13.32
N VAL A 103 13.47 -14.78 -13.14
CA VAL A 103 14.52 -15.70 -12.68
C VAL A 103 14.48 -16.98 -13.51
N LEU A 104 15.52 -17.81 -13.41
CA LEU A 104 15.49 -19.14 -14.02
C LEU A 104 14.39 -20.00 -13.38
N VAL A 105 13.67 -20.78 -14.20
CA VAL A 105 12.61 -21.70 -13.72
C VAL A 105 13.12 -22.64 -12.62
N ALA A 106 14.40 -23.03 -12.65
CA ALA A 106 15.00 -23.87 -11.62
C ALA A 106 14.94 -23.25 -10.21
N ALA A 107 14.95 -21.92 -10.09
CA ALA A 107 14.87 -21.22 -8.81
C ALA A 107 13.44 -21.16 -8.27
N ALA A 108 12.45 -21.05 -9.16
CA ALA A 108 11.03 -20.95 -8.82
C ALA A 108 10.14 -21.66 -9.86
N PRO A 109 10.11 -23.01 -9.88
CA PRO A 109 9.26 -23.76 -10.80
C PRO A 109 7.76 -23.59 -10.50
N ALA A 110 6.90 -24.02 -11.42
CA ALA A 110 5.46 -24.05 -11.19
C ALA A 110 5.12 -24.80 -9.88
N GLY A 111 4.20 -24.25 -9.10
CA GLY A 111 3.87 -24.69 -7.74
C GLY A 111 4.71 -24.06 -6.62
N THR A 112 5.75 -23.27 -6.95
CA THR A 112 6.55 -22.58 -5.92
C THR A 112 5.75 -21.45 -5.29
N PRO A 113 5.60 -21.41 -3.96
CA PRO A 113 4.95 -20.29 -3.28
C PRO A 113 5.94 -19.13 -3.13
N VAL A 114 5.50 -17.93 -3.49
CA VAL A 114 6.31 -16.72 -3.53
C VAL A 114 5.59 -15.54 -2.88
N ARG A 115 6.38 -14.59 -2.40
CA ARG A 115 5.94 -13.33 -1.81
C ARG A 115 6.68 -12.19 -2.49
N VAL A 116 5.96 -11.13 -2.85
CA VAL A 116 6.58 -9.83 -3.15
C VAL A 116 6.38 -8.92 -1.94
N THR A 117 7.45 -8.23 -1.54
CA THR A 117 7.47 -7.27 -0.44
C THR A 117 7.96 -5.93 -0.96
N ASP A 118 7.31 -4.85 -0.56
CA ASP A 118 7.69 -3.49 -0.91
C ASP A 118 8.56 -2.81 0.17
N ALA A 119 9.04 -1.61 -0.09
CA ALA A 119 9.94 -0.86 0.81
C ALA A 119 9.30 -0.49 2.15
N ASN A 120 7.97 -0.44 2.20
CA ASN A 120 7.20 -0.14 3.41
C ASN A 120 6.84 -1.41 4.20
N GLY A 121 7.29 -2.59 3.75
CA GLY A 121 7.01 -3.88 4.38
C GLY A 121 5.66 -4.47 4.01
N SER A 122 4.91 -3.86 3.09
CA SER A 122 3.67 -4.45 2.56
C SER A 122 4.03 -5.67 1.74
N SER A 123 3.30 -6.75 1.92
CA SER A 123 3.61 -8.04 1.29
C SER A 123 2.35 -8.69 0.73
N THR A 124 2.50 -9.40 -0.38
CA THR A 124 1.44 -10.22 -0.97
C THR A 124 2.01 -11.51 -1.53
N ASP A 125 1.25 -12.58 -1.37
CA ASP A 125 1.67 -13.95 -1.63
C ASP A 125 0.93 -14.51 -2.86
N THR A 126 1.59 -15.38 -3.60
CA THR A 126 0.97 -16.16 -4.68
C THR A 126 1.72 -17.47 -4.89
N THR A 127 1.21 -18.29 -5.81
CA THR A 127 1.89 -19.51 -6.26
C THR A 127 2.19 -19.38 -7.74
N VAL A 128 3.42 -19.73 -8.13
CA VAL A 128 3.82 -19.76 -9.55
C VAL A 128 2.93 -20.75 -10.29
N SER A 129 2.24 -20.31 -11.34
CA SER A 129 1.47 -21.16 -12.25
C SER A 129 2.29 -21.64 -13.44
#